data_AF-A0A0F9AGT2-F1
#
_entry.id   AF-A0A0F9AGT2-F1
#
_cell.length_a   1.000
_cell.length_b   1.000
_cell.length_c   1.000
_cell.angle_alpha   90.00
_cell.angle_beta   90.00
_cell.angle_gamma   90.00
#
_symmetry.space_group_name_H-M   'P 1'
#
loop_
_entity.id
_entity.type
_entity.pdbx_description
1 polymer ?
#
loop_
_entity_poly.entity_id
_entity_poly.type
_entity_poly.pdbx_seq_one_letter_code
_entity_poly.pdbx_strand_id
1 'polypeptide(L)'
;SVYPCTLVEGFKVYCSFHPSYVNRLINEPMERLQGEKKKQQQNAHALFSIDLDRVREEGKFPELRYPERRFEINLPLSETLKRLEWLNICPWVAVDIETLPGESGPVVWCIGFAPTPDYAFTIPIIKQQAFHWKIDDEAKIWRAVSKVFLNPKLIKIFQGGAYDLSILGRYYGLRCAPNTYHDTMLLHHASYPYIPKGLHILASIYTNEPYYKDEGRISWGKRTDEAEFRYNGKDCCVTREIYPTVARHARDGGFWEGYLRTISVMPSLLGMMIRGVRIDVKKKEELGKEFSRLALHHQDWVNEEAGGEYNISSSSQIQSLLYGQLHLGIQINKKTGKATVDHDALIFLQKKNSNLSILNHIIEARKYAKLSSTYTSMDIDADGRVRTSYGFVSTWRLSSSESHFGSGGNLHNIPKRSEEGNMIRSLFIPDEGKVLLSGDYRQAEAMVVA
;
A
#
# COMPACT_ATOMS: atom_id res chain seq x y z
N SER A 1 14.50 5.78 16.62
CA SER A 1 14.39 6.98 17.47
C SER A 1 15.06 6.76 18.81
N VAL A 2 15.36 7.84 19.54
CA VAL A 2 15.91 7.82 20.91
C VAL A 2 14.82 8.30 21.86
N TYR A 3 14.71 7.68 23.04
CA TYR A 3 13.69 8.01 24.03
C TYR A 3 14.33 8.28 25.40
N PRO A 4 13.69 9.05 26.28
CA PRO A 4 14.11 9.11 27.68
C PRO A 4 13.94 7.74 28.35
N CYS A 5 14.88 7.38 29.21
CA CYS A 5 14.77 6.17 30.02
C CYS A 5 13.76 6.38 31.15
N THR A 6 12.69 5.61 31.17
CA THR A 6 11.68 5.66 32.23
C THR A 6 12.12 4.92 33.50
N LEU A 7 13.23 4.18 33.46
CA LEU A 7 13.74 3.40 34.58
C LEU A 7 14.92 4.06 35.30
N VAL A 8 15.70 4.90 34.59
CA VAL A 8 16.88 5.57 35.13
C VAL A 8 16.88 7.01 34.61
N GLU A 9 16.67 7.97 35.50
CA GLU A 9 16.63 9.38 35.14
C GLU A 9 17.97 9.84 34.53
N GLY A 10 17.90 10.71 33.52
CA GLY A 10 19.07 11.21 32.79
C GLY A 10 19.66 10.23 31.75
N PHE A 11 19.18 8.99 31.68
CA PHE A 11 19.62 8.04 30.64
C PHE A 11 18.74 8.10 29.40
N LYS A 12 19.34 7.73 28.26
CA LYS A 12 18.67 7.59 26.96
C LYS A 12 18.49 6.12 26.62
N VAL A 13 17.36 5.80 25.99
CA VAL A 13 17.04 4.45 25.50
C VAL A 13 17.05 4.45 23.97
N TYR A 14 17.69 3.42 23.42
CA TYR A 14 17.76 3.17 21.99
C TYR A 14 17.00 1.89 21.69
N CYS A 15 15.97 1.99 20.86
CA CYS A 15 15.24 0.82 20.40
C CYS A 15 16.05 0.16 19.28
N SER A 16 16.69 -0.98 19.57
CA SER A 16 17.39 -1.78 18.56
C SER A 16 17.23 -3.27 18.83
N PHE A 17 17.73 -4.11 17.91
CA PHE A 17 17.78 -5.55 18.10
C PHE A 17 18.72 -5.92 19.25
N HIS A 18 18.34 -6.94 20.01
CA HIS A 18 19.22 -7.49 21.04
C HIS A 18 20.52 -8.01 20.39
N PRO A 19 21.72 -7.64 20.89
CA PRO A 19 23.00 -8.02 20.26
C PRO A 19 23.15 -9.53 20.04
N SER A 20 22.72 -10.37 20.98
CA SER A 20 22.72 -11.85 20.81
C SER A 20 21.83 -12.34 19.66
N TYR A 21 20.71 -11.65 19.37
CA TYR A 21 19.88 -11.99 18.20
C TYR A 21 20.61 -11.69 16.90
N VAL A 22 21.22 -10.50 16.81
CA VAL A 22 22.00 -10.08 15.65
C VAL A 22 23.22 -10.97 15.46
N ASN A 23 23.96 -11.26 16.53
CA ASN A 23 25.17 -12.10 16.48
C ASN A 23 24.85 -13.54 16.04
N ARG A 24 23.74 -14.13 16.49
CA ARG A 24 23.29 -15.45 16.00
C ARG A 24 22.99 -15.43 14.51
N LEU A 25 22.36 -14.36 14.02
CA LEU A 25 22.03 -14.23 12.61
C LEU A 25 23.29 -14.00 11.75
N ILE A 26 24.26 -13.19 12.20
CA ILE A 26 25.50 -12.94 11.46
C ILE A 26 26.37 -14.20 11.36
N ASN A 27 26.44 -14.99 12.43
CA ASN A 27 27.30 -16.17 12.49
C ASN A 27 26.69 -17.43 11.83
N GLU A 28 25.43 -17.38 11.39
CA GLU A 28 24.85 -18.44 10.56
C GLU A 28 25.33 -18.27 9.10
N PRO A 29 25.97 -19.30 8.49
CA PRO A 29 26.41 -19.23 7.10
C PRO A 29 25.26 -18.89 6.16
N MET A 30 25.46 -17.91 5.27
CA MET A 30 24.45 -17.45 4.31
C MET A 30 23.86 -18.58 3.46
N GLU A 31 24.63 -19.63 3.15
CA GLU A 31 24.15 -20.78 2.38
C GLU A 31 23.16 -21.66 3.15
N ARG A 32 23.17 -21.61 4.49
CA ARG A 32 22.27 -22.38 5.37
C ARG A 32 20.96 -21.64 5.67
N LEU A 33 20.88 -20.35 5.35
CA LEU A 33 19.71 -19.54 5.61
C LEU A 33 18.70 -19.64 4.48
N GLN A 34 17.52 -20.16 4.79
CA GLN A 34 16.39 -20.26 3.86
C GLN A 34 15.14 -19.58 4.41
N GLY A 35 14.24 -19.17 3.52
CA GLY A 35 12.93 -18.64 3.88
C GLY A 35 13.00 -17.40 4.79
N GLU A 36 12.28 -17.45 5.91
CA GLU A 36 12.15 -16.33 6.84
C GLU A 36 13.46 -15.97 7.55
N LYS A 37 14.30 -16.95 7.87
CA LYS A 37 15.57 -16.69 8.56
C LYS A 37 16.51 -15.79 7.74
N LYS A 38 16.58 -16.03 6.43
CA LYS A 38 17.38 -15.20 5.50
C LYS A 38 16.86 -13.76 5.45
N LYS A 39 15.54 -13.57 5.42
CA LYS A 39 14.91 -12.24 5.46
C LYS A 39 15.20 -11.52 6.78
N GLN A 40 15.09 -12.25 7.90
CA GLN A 40 15.36 -11.72 9.24
C GLN A 40 16.82 -11.28 9.40
N GLN A 41 17.78 -12.08 8.93
CA GLN A 41 19.20 -11.70 8.96
C GLN A 41 19.49 -10.42 8.17
N GLN A 42 18.98 -10.34 6.92
CA GLN A 42 19.20 -9.17 6.07
C GLN A 42 18.63 -7.88 6.68
N ASN A 43 17.48 -7.97 7.37
CA ASN A 43 16.87 -6.84 8.06
C ASN A 43 17.61 -6.46 9.35
N ALA A 44 17.93 -7.45 10.19
CA ALA A 44 18.44 -7.21 11.53
C ALA A 44 19.83 -6.57 11.51
N HIS A 45 20.72 -7.01 10.62
CA HIS A 45 22.07 -6.46 10.52
C HIS A 45 22.05 -4.98 10.15
N ALA A 46 21.36 -4.63 9.06
CA ALA A 46 21.34 -3.25 8.55
C ALA A 46 20.75 -2.26 9.57
N LEU A 47 19.63 -2.63 10.21
CA LEU A 47 19.01 -1.79 11.23
C LEU A 47 19.91 -1.64 12.46
N PHE A 48 20.51 -2.74 12.91
CA PHE A 48 21.42 -2.71 14.06
C PHE A 48 22.62 -1.81 13.82
N SER A 49 23.23 -1.85 12.62
CA SER A 49 24.34 -0.95 12.27
C SER A 49 23.91 0.52 12.31
N ILE A 50 22.75 0.86 11.74
CA ILE A 50 22.21 2.23 11.76
C ILE A 50 21.97 2.71 13.20
N ASP A 51 21.42 1.84 14.06
CA ASP A 51 21.17 2.18 15.46
C ASP A 51 22.47 2.34 16.26
N LEU A 52 23.52 1.54 16.00
CA LEU A 52 24.83 1.72 16.63
C LEU A 52 25.51 3.03 16.23
N ASP A 53 25.42 3.41 14.94
CA ASP A 53 25.90 4.72 14.50
C ASP A 53 25.14 5.85 15.21
N ARG A 54 23.81 5.71 15.38
CA ARG A 54 23.01 6.65 16.17
C ARG A 54 23.46 6.69 17.63
N VAL A 55 23.70 5.55 18.27
CA VAL A 55 24.22 5.49 19.65
C VAL A 55 25.54 6.22 19.77
N ARG A 56 26.46 6.04 18.80
CA ARG A 56 27.76 6.74 18.78
C ARG A 56 27.58 8.26 18.68
N GLU A 57 26.69 8.73 17.81
CA GLU A 57 26.48 10.16 17.59
C GLU A 57 25.72 10.82 18.75
N GLU A 58 24.64 10.22 19.21
CA GLU A 58 23.82 10.74 20.31
C GLU A 58 24.51 10.56 21.68
N GLY A 59 25.38 9.56 21.84
CA GLY A 59 26.18 9.37 23.06
C GLY A 59 27.16 10.50 23.35
N LYS A 60 27.43 11.40 22.38
CA LYS A 60 28.26 12.60 22.57
C LYS A 60 27.57 13.69 23.39
N PHE A 61 26.27 13.59 23.59
CA PHE A 61 25.45 14.62 24.24
C PHE A 61 24.66 13.98 25.39
N PRO A 62 24.67 14.54 26.61
CA PRO A 62 23.83 14.04 27.70
C PRO A 62 22.34 14.31 27.44
N GLU A 63 22.02 15.44 26.83
CA GLU A 63 20.66 15.83 26.52
C GLU A 63 20.06 15.01 25.37
N LEU A 64 18.74 15.01 25.34
CA LEU A 64 17.97 14.39 24.28
C LEU A 64 17.59 15.47 23.26
N ARG A 65 17.94 15.25 22.00
CA ARG A 65 17.82 16.25 20.93
C ARG A 65 16.85 15.78 19.87
N TYR A 66 15.63 16.28 19.93
CA TYR A 66 14.65 16.06 18.87
C TYR A 66 14.73 17.16 17.81
N PRO A 67 14.35 16.85 16.56
CA PRO A 67 14.23 17.88 15.53
C PRO A 67 13.21 18.95 15.94
N GLU A 68 13.62 20.20 15.91
CA GLU A 68 12.68 21.32 16.01
C GLU A 68 12.13 21.64 14.62
N ARG A 69 10.81 21.76 14.51
CA ARG A 69 10.13 22.00 13.23
C ARG A 69 9.11 23.11 13.35
N ARG A 70 9.09 23.98 12.33
CA ARG A 70 8.12 25.07 12.18
C ARG A 70 7.06 24.69 11.14
N PHE A 71 5.79 24.85 11.53
CA PHE A 71 4.65 24.57 10.67
C PHE A 71 3.79 25.83 10.48
N GLU A 72 3.60 26.24 9.23
CA GLU A 72 2.68 27.33 8.86
C GLU A 72 1.40 26.74 8.24
N ILE A 73 0.31 26.68 9.00
CA ILE A 73 -0.91 25.94 8.63
C ILE A 73 -2.10 26.82 8.22
N ASN A 74 -1.96 28.14 8.30
CA ASN A 74 -3.04 29.12 8.07
C ASN A 74 -2.49 30.39 7.42
N LEU A 75 -1.76 30.24 6.32
CA LEU A 75 -1.21 31.40 5.59
C LEU A 75 -2.33 32.15 4.84
N PRO A 76 -2.31 33.50 4.83
CA PRO A 76 -3.19 34.26 3.96
C PRO A 76 -2.82 34.02 2.49
N LEU A 77 -3.79 34.18 1.57
CA LEU A 77 -3.61 33.89 0.14
C LEU A 77 -2.31 34.46 -0.46
N SER A 78 -2.01 35.74 -0.17
CA SER A 78 -0.81 36.40 -0.69
C SER A 78 0.48 35.71 -0.24
N GLU A 79 0.51 35.21 0.99
CA GLU A 79 1.69 34.52 1.53
C GLU A 79 1.75 33.07 1.02
N THR A 80 0.61 32.39 0.90
CA THR A 80 0.51 31.07 0.26
C THR A 80 1.09 31.09 -1.15
N LEU A 81 0.71 32.08 -1.97
CA LEU A 81 1.22 32.21 -3.34
C LEU A 81 2.72 32.51 -3.36
N LYS A 82 3.23 33.36 -2.47
CA LYS A 82 4.68 33.62 -2.33
C LYS A 82 5.44 32.37 -1.91
N ARG A 83 4.90 31.55 -1.00
CA ARG A 83 5.53 30.29 -0.59
C ARG A 83 5.59 29.29 -1.75
N LEU A 84 4.51 29.15 -2.51
CA LEU A 84 4.51 28.32 -3.73
C LEU A 84 5.48 28.83 -4.80
N GLU A 85 5.63 30.15 -4.94
CA GLU A 85 6.62 30.73 -5.85
C GLU A 85 8.05 30.40 -5.39
N TRP A 86 8.34 30.57 -4.09
CA TRP A 86 9.63 30.24 -3.49
C TRP A 86 10.04 28.77 -3.73
N LEU A 87 9.10 27.82 -3.69
CA LEU A 87 9.41 26.42 -3.98
C LEU A 87 10.09 26.23 -5.35
N ASN A 88 9.81 27.08 -6.35
CA ASN A 88 10.36 26.92 -7.70
C ASN A 88 11.87 27.11 -7.80
N ILE A 89 12.50 27.72 -6.79
CA ILE A 89 13.95 27.89 -6.71
C ILE A 89 14.61 26.90 -5.74
N CYS A 90 13.82 26.10 -5.02
CA CYS A 90 14.34 25.04 -4.16
C CYS A 90 14.81 23.84 -5.01
N PRO A 91 15.83 23.09 -4.55
CA PRO A 91 16.24 21.88 -5.25
C PRO A 91 15.23 20.75 -5.06
N TRP A 92 14.76 20.57 -3.81
CA TRP A 92 13.86 19.49 -3.41
C TRP A 92 12.73 20.05 -2.53
N VAL A 93 11.53 19.51 -2.70
CA VAL A 93 10.38 19.75 -1.80
C VAL A 93 9.70 18.43 -1.50
N ALA A 94 9.44 18.13 -0.23
CA ALA A 94 8.54 17.04 0.10
C ALA A 94 7.09 17.50 0.02
N VAL A 95 6.21 16.63 -0.48
CA VAL A 95 4.80 16.92 -0.71
C VAL A 95 3.97 15.77 -0.16
N ASP A 96 2.86 16.12 0.47
CA ASP A 96 1.92 15.16 1.06
C ASP A 96 0.50 15.77 1.03
N ILE A 97 -0.51 14.94 0.78
CA ILE A 97 -1.91 15.35 0.88
C ILE A 97 -2.63 14.59 1.98
N GLU A 98 -3.58 15.27 2.63
CA GLU A 98 -4.61 14.61 3.43
C GLU A 98 -5.93 14.69 2.70
N THR A 99 -6.76 13.66 2.84
CA THR A 99 -8.06 13.58 2.15
C THR A 99 -9.21 13.33 3.11
N LEU A 100 -10.39 13.78 2.70
CA LEU A 100 -11.67 13.45 3.32
C LEU A 100 -12.50 12.60 2.36
N PRO A 101 -13.36 11.70 2.85
CA PRO A 101 -14.34 11.03 2.00
C PRO A 101 -15.31 12.06 1.42
N GLY A 102 -15.69 11.88 0.15
CA GLY A 102 -16.66 12.72 -0.54
C GLY A 102 -17.57 11.89 -1.45
N GLU A 103 -18.70 12.48 -1.88
CA GLU A 103 -19.73 11.77 -2.67
C GLU A 103 -19.19 11.26 -4.01
N SER A 104 -18.30 12.00 -4.65
CA SER A 104 -17.68 11.64 -5.95
C SER A 104 -16.28 11.03 -5.79
N GLY A 105 -15.94 10.60 -4.57
CA GLY A 105 -14.62 10.13 -4.19
C GLY A 105 -13.88 11.10 -3.26
N PRO A 106 -12.60 10.83 -2.96
CA PRO A 106 -11.84 11.58 -1.97
C PRO A 106 -11.63 13.05 -2.40
N VAL A 107 -11.81 13.95 -1.44
CA VAL A 107 -11.54 15.39 -1.57
C VAL A 107 -10.26 15.70 -0.81
N VAL A 108 -9.37 16.50 -1.39
CA VAL A 108 -8.16 16.97 -0.67
C VAL A 108 -8.61 17.86 0.49
N TRP A 109 -8.26 17.47 1.71
CA TRP A 109 -8.46 18.25 2.93
C TRP A 109 -7.41 19.35 3.00
N CYS A 110 -6.14 19.00 2.82
CA CYS A 110 -5.04 19.92 2.76
C CYS A 110 -3.87 19.34 1.95
N ILE A 111 -2.96 20.22 1.53
CA ILE A 111 -1.71 19.84 0.86
C ILE A 111 -0.52 20.52 1.56
N GLY A 112 0.47 19.74 1.91
CA GLY A 112 1.67 20.15 2.62
C GLY A 112 2.89 20.24 1.71
N PHE A 113 3.80 21.15 2.05
CA PHE A 113 5.08 21.32 1.37
C PHE A 113 6.21 21.56 2.38
N ALA A 114 7.29 20.78 2.28
CA ALA A 114 8.51 20.98 3.06
C ALA A 114 9.75 21.13 2.15
N PRO A 115 10.23 22.37 1.91
CA PRO A 115 11.48 22.58 1.17
C PRO A 115 12.72 22.19 1.98
N THR A 116 12.64 22.24 3.31
CA THR A 116 13.68 21.83 4.26
C THR A 116 13.12 20.87 5.31
N PRO A 117 13.96 20.09 6.02
CA PRO A 117 13.50 19.21 7.09
C PRO A 117 12.83 19.95 8.27
N ASP A 118 13.24 21.16 8.56
CA ASP A 118 12.82 21.93 9.74
C ASP A 118 11.60 22.84 9.49
N TYR A 119 11.13 22.95 8.24
CA TYR A 119 10.05 23.86 7.89
C TYR A 119 9.08 23.25 6.88
N ALA A 120 7.78 23.36 7.19
CA ALA A 120 6.71 23.11 6.24
C ALA A 120 5.62 24.17 6.34
N PHE A 121 4.90 24.34 5.22
CA PHE A 121 3.62 25.03 5.21
C PHE A 121 2.56 24.10 4.62
N THR A 122 1.35 24.20 5.17
CA THR A 122 0.19 23.43 4.75
C THR A 122 -0.88 24.39 4.26
N ILE A 123 -1.42 24.07 3.09
CA ILE A 123 -2.51 24.82 2.46
C ILE A 123 -3.80 24.07 2.74
N PRO A 124 -4.68 24.59 3.61
CA PRO A 124 -5.99 23.99 3.83
C PRO A 124 -6.88 24.20 2.62
N ILE A 125 -7.54 23.15 2.15
CA ILE A 125 -8.56 23.20 1.09
C ILE A 125 -9.96 23.13 1.72
N ILE A 126 -10.14 22.22 2.68
CA ILE A 126 -11.33 22.14 3.53
C ILE A 126 -10.97 22.60 4.94
N LYS A 127 -11.81 23.43 5.54
CA LYS A 127 -11.69 23.85 6.94
C LYS A 127 -13.09 24.02 7.52
N GLN A 128 -13.33 23.48 8.71
CA GLN A 128 -14.62 23.50 9.39
C GLN A 128 -15.76 22.95 8.51
N GLN A 129 -15.49 21.83 7.81
CA GLN A 129 -16.42 21.15 6.90
C GLN A 129 -16.88 21.99 5.69
N ALA A 130 -16.16 23.06 5.34
CA ALA A 130 -16.43 23.87 4.15
C ALA A 130 -15.14 24.14 3.36
N PHE A 131 -15.28 24.49 2.08
CA PHE A 131 -14.16 25.00 1.29
C PHE A 131 -13.58 26.26 1.94
N HIS A 132 -12.28 26.23 2.22
CA HIS A 132 -11.61 27.31 2.92
C HIS A 132 -11.47 28.58 2.06
N TRP A 133 -11.25 28.39 0.75
CA TRP A 133 -11.00 29.47 -0.18
C TRP A 133 -12.25 29.82 -1.00
N LYS A 134 -12.34 31.07 -1.43
CA LYS A 134 -13.23 31.42 -2.54
C LYS A 134 -12.75 30.74 -3.81
N ILE A 135 -13.67 30.40 -4.71
CA ILE A 135 -13.35 29.65 -5.93
C ILE A 135 -12.22 30.28 -6.77
N ASP A 136 -12.20 31.61 -6.91
CA ASP A 136 -11.15 32.33 -7.65
C ASP A 136 -9.79 32.26 -6.96
N ASP A 137 -9.77 32.23 -5.64
CA ASP A 137 -8.55 32.16 -4.85
C ASP A 137 -8.01 30.74 -4.81
N GLU A 138 -8.88 29.74 -4.67
CA GLU A 138 -8.52 28.33 -4.79
C GLU A 138 -7.94 28.03 -6.18
N ALA A 139 -8.56 28.57 -7.24
CA ALA A 139 -8.05 28.41 -8.60
C ALA A 139 -6.63 29.00 -8.77
N LYS A 140 -6.33 30.14 -8.12
CA LYS A 140 -4.96 30.70 -8.13
C LYS A 140 -3.99 29.77 -7.40
N ILE A 141 -4.39 29.21 -6.26
CA ILE A 141 -3.59 28.25 -5.49
C ILE A 141 -3.29 27.02 -6.33
N TRP A 142 -4.30 26.37 -6.91
CA TRP A 142 -4.10 25.17 -7.74
C TRP A 142 -3.26 25.44 -8.98
N ARG A 143 -3.39 26.62 -9.61
CA ARG A 143 -2.47 27.04 -10.69
C ARG A 143 -1.03 27.19 -10.21
N ALA A 144 -0.81 27.74 -9.02
CA ALA A 144 0.53 27.85 -8.44
C ALA A 144 1.10 26.48 -8.05
N VAL A 145 0.30 25.59 -7.46
CA VAL A 145 0.67 24.19 -7.20
C VAL A 145 1.02 23.46 -8.51
N SER A 146 0.24 23.66 -9.57
CA SER A 146 0.53 23.10 -10.90
C SER A 146 1.90 23.53 -11.42
N LYS A 147 2.28 24.81 -11.26
CA LYS A 147 3.62 25.29 -11.62
C LYS A 147 4.72 24.58 -10.84
N VAL A 148 4.54 24.38 -9.53
CA VAL A 148 5.49 23.63 -8.68
C VAL A 148 5.67 22.19 -9.19
N PHE A 149 4.56 21.51 -9.51
CA PHE A 149 4.59 20.12 -9.98
C PHE A 149 5.20 19.98 -11.38
N LEU A 150 4.96 20.96 -12.26
CA LEU A 150 5.48 20.99 -13.63
C LEU A 150 6.91 21.56 -13.74
N ASN A 151 7.47 22.12 -12.67
CA ASN A 151 8.83 22.65 -12.68
C ASN A 151 9.85 21.49 -12.86
N PRO A 152 10.65 21.48 -13.95
CA PRO A 152 11.59 20.42 -14.24
C PRO A 152 12.88 20.50 -13.41
N LYS A 153 13.14 21.61 -12.73
CA LYS A 153 14.33 21.83 -11.89
C LYS A 153 14.08 21.48 -10.42
N LEU A 154 12.81 21.38 -10.02
CA LEU A 154 12.40 21.06 -8.66
C LEU A 154 12.03 19.58 -8.55
N ILE A 155 12.71 18.85 -7.67
CA ILE A 155 12.36 17.47 -7.38
C ILE A 155 11.32 17.41 -6.25
N LYS A 156 10.20 16.72 -6.51
CA LYS A 156 9.16 16.46 -5.52
C LYS A 156 9.45 15.14 -4.80
N ILE A 157 9.45 15.13 -3.49
CA ILE A 157 9.72 13.95 -2.66
C ILE A 157 8.41 13.52 -2.02
N PHE A 158 8.05 12.25 -2.20
CA PHE A 158 6.85 11.67 -1.60
C PHE A 158 7.22 10.49 -0.71
N GLN A 159 6.28 10.09 0.12
CA GLN A 159 6.29 8.83 0.84
C GLN A 159 5.04 8.04 0.42
N GLY A 160 5.17 7.10 -0.52
CA GLY A 160 4.00 6.41 -1.07
C GLY A 160 3.19 7.27 -2.05
N GLY A 161 3.87 8.11 -2.85
CA GLY A 161 3.27 9.13 -3.71
C GLY A 161 2.34 8.61 -4.80
N ALA A 162 2.24 7.29 -4.98
CA ALA A 162 1.23 6.68 -5.84
C ALA A 162 -0.20 7.06 -5.41
N TYR A 163 -0.43 7.20 -4.11
CA TYR A 163 -1.70 7.67 -3.56
C TYR A 163 -1.93 9.13 -3.97
N ASP A 164 -1.06 10.03 -3.51
CA ASP A 164 -1.14 11.48 -3.72
C ASP A 164 -1.32 11.84 -5.20
N LEU A 165 -0.44 11.31 -6.05
CA LEU A 165 -0.42 11.62 -7.47
C LEU A 165 -1.65 11.06 -8.20
N SER A 166 -2.24 9.96 -7.72
CA SER A 166 -3.47 9.42 -8.31
C SER A 166 -4.70 10.27 -7.94
N ILE A 167 -4.80 10.74 -6.70
CA ILE A 167 -5.87 11.64 -6.24
C ILE A 167 -5.76 12.99 -6.94
N LEU A 168 -4.60 13.65 -6.83
CA LEU A 168 -4.33 14.94 -7.48
C LEU A 168 -4.48 14.85 -8.99
N GLY A 169 -4.10 13.71 -9.58
CA GLY A 169 -4.21 13.48 -11.00
C GLY A 169 -5.64 13.30 -11.51
N ARG A 170 -6.46 12.54 -10.79
CA ARG A 170 -7.86 12.25 -11.16
C ARG A 170 -8.77 13.44 -10.91
N TYR A 171 -8.71 14.05 -9.73
CA TYR A 171 -9.69 15.04 -9.28
C TYR A 171 -9.28 16.49 -9.52
N TYR A 172 -7.97 16.77 -9.61
CA TYR A 172 -7.45 18.14 -9.74
C TYR A 172 -6.68 18.38 -11.05
N GLY A 173 -6.56 17.36 -11.90
CA GLY A 173 -5.84 17.46 -13.18
C GLY A 173 -4.33 17.69 -13.05
N LEU A 174 -3.77 17.59 -11.85
CA LEU A 174 -2.35 17.85 -11.60
C LEU A 174 -1.48 16.74 -12.15
N ARG A 175 -0.32 17.10 -12.69
CA ARG A 175 0.69 16.17 -13.21
C ARG A 175 2.07 16.64 -12.78
N CYS A 176 2.91 15.72 -12.36
CA CYS A 176 4.34 15.98 -12.19
C CYS A 176 5.03 15.97 -13.54
N ALA A 177 6.00 16.88 -13.74
CA ALA A 177 6.92 16.75 -14.85
C ALA A 177 7.65 15.38 -14.78
N PRO A 178 7.87 14.70 -15.93
CA PRO A 178 8.55 13.40 -15.93
C PRO A 178 9.90 13.45 -15.24
N ASN A 179 10.27 12.40 -14.50
CA ASN A 179 11.56 12.25 -13.81
C ASN A 179 11.89 13.35 -12.79
N THR A 180 10.90 14.09 -12.30
CA THR A 180 11.12 15.19 -11.33
C THR A 180 10.54 14.86 -9.96
N TYR A 181 10.44 13.57 -9.62
CA TYR A 181 9.97 13.12 -8.33
C TYR A 181 10.67 11.85 -7.85
N HIS A 182 10.68 11.68 -6.53
CA HIS A 182 11.20 10.50 -5.86
C HIS A 182 10.28 10.06 -4.74
N ASP A 183 10.42 8.80 -4.33
CA ASP A 183 9.60 8.20 -3.30
C ASP A 183 10.49 7.51 -2.25
N THR A 184 10.42 7.97 -1.00
CA THR A 184 11.23 7.44 0.11
C THR A 184 10.86 5.99 0.46
N MET A 185 9.59 5.59 0.26
CA MET A 185 9.14 4.22 0.43
C MET A 185 9.80 3.29 -0.59
N LEU A 186 9.87 3.72 -1.86
CA LEU A 186 10.49 2.94 -2.94
C LEU A 186 12.02 2.94 -2.86
N LEU A 187 12.66 4.04 -2.44
CA LEU A 187 14.09 4.07 -2.16
C LEU A 187 14.47 3.13 -1.01
N HIS A 188 13.68 3.15 0.07
CA HIS A 188 13.86 2.22 1.18
C HIS A 188 13.61 0.78 0.73
N HIS A 189 12.61 0.55 -0.14
CA HIS A 189 12.38 -0.78 -0.73
C HIS A 189 13.60 -1.30 -1.49
N ALA A 190 14.24 -0.45 -2.29
CA ALA A 190 15.41 -0.83 -3.08
C ALA A 190 16.58 -1.28 -2.20
N SER A 191 16.79 -0.60 -1.09
CA SER A 191 17.88 -0.90 -0.16
C SER A 191 17.54 -2.05 0.79
N TYR A 192 16.28 -2.12 1.25
CA TYR A 192 15.81 -3.03 2.30
C TYR A 192 14.41 -3.60 1.98
N PRO A 193 14.31 -4.55 1.03
CA PRO A 193 13.03 -5.00 0.49
C PRO A 193 12.14 -5.73 1.51
N TYR A 194 12.70 -6.29 2.58
CA TYR A 194 11.98 -7.03 3.61
C TYR A 194 11.69 -6.22 4.88
N ILE A 195 12.14 -4.97 4.97
CA ILE A 195 11.79 -4.07 6.08
C ILE A 195 10.44 -3.39 5.75
N PRO A 196 9.51 -3.26 6.73
CA PRO A 196 8.30 -2.46 6.58
C PRO A 196 8.61 -1.02 6.19
N LYS A 197 7.73 -0.43 5.36
CA LYS A 197 8.06 0.78 4.59
C LYS A 197 7.21 2.00 4.96
N GLY A 198 6.44 1.89 6.04
CA GLY A 198 5.60 2.99 6.53
C GLY A 198 6.44 4.16 7.03
N LEU A 199 5.93 5.38 6.89
CA LEU A 199 6.66 6.60 7.27
C LEU A 199 7.14 6.57 8.72
N HIS A 200 6.34 6.03 9.65
CA HIS A 200 6.72 5.89 11.07
C HIS A 200 7.94 4.98 11.27
N ILE A 201 8.09 3.94 10.45
CA ILE A 201 9.25 3.04 10.48
C ILE A 201 10.46 3.78 9.92
N LEU A 202 10.32 4.42 8.75
CA LEU A 202 11.41 5.18 8.13
C LEU A 202 11.85 6.36 9.00
N ALA A 203 10.92 7.04 9.66
CA ALA A 203 11.22 8.09 10.64
C ALA A 203 12.10 7.53 11.77
N SER A 204 11.72 6.38 12.34
CA SER A 204 12.52 5.73 13.38
C SER A 204 13.91 5.31 12.90
N ILE A 205 14.07 4.94 11.64
CA ILE A 205 15.35 4.50 11.07
C ILE A 205 16.24 5.69 10.71
N TYR A 206 15.71 6.70 10.04
CA TYR A 206 16.52 7.72 9.36
C TYR A 206 16.52 9.10 10.02
N THR A 207 15.69 9.30 11.04
CA THR A 207 15.56 10.59 11.73
C THR A 207 15.69 10.42 13.24
N ASN A 208 15.79 11.53 13.96
CA ASN A 208 15.62 11.55 15.41
C ASN A 208 14.16 11.87 15.82
N GLU A 209 13.22 11.92 14.88
CA GLU A 209 11.81 12.14 15.19
C GLU A 209 11.24 10.96 16.00
N PRO A 210 10.67 11.20 17.20
CA PRO A 210 9.95 10.18 17.94
C PRO A 210 8.64 9.81 17.21
N TYR A 211 8.01 8.71 17.61
CA TYR A 211 6.74 8.30 17.01
C TYR A 211 5.67 9.39 17.22
N TYR A 212 5.11 9.89 16.11
CA TYR A 212 4.16 11.01 16.11
C TYR A 212 2.82 10.70 15.42
N LYS A 213 2.63 9.48 14.90
CA LYS A 213 1.46 9.17 14.07
C LYS A 213 0.12 9.23 14.81
N ASP A 214 0.15 9.25 16.14
CA ASP A 214 -1.05 9.42 16.98
C ASP A 214 -1.19 10.84 17.58
N GLU A 215 -0.25 11.75 17.30
CA GLU A 215 -0.33 13.14 17.77
C GLU A 215 -1.60 13.82 17.25
N GLY A 216 -2.25 14.58 18.12
CA GLY A 216 -3.45 15.35 17.79
C GLY A 216 -4.72 14.53 17.55
N ARG A 217 -4.67 13.20 17.70
CA ARG A 217 -5.87 12.35 17.64
C ARG A 217 -6.71 12.49 18.91
N ILE A 218 -8.02 12.67 18.73
CA ILE A 218 -9.04 12.62 19.80
C ILE A 218 -9.66 11.22 19.87
N SER A 219 -10.68 11.04 20.71
CA SER A 219 -11.45 9.78 20.77
C SER A 219 -11.93 9.36 19.37
N TRP A 220 -11.86 8.06 19.07
CA TRP A 220 -12.17 7.47 17.76
C TRP A 220 -11.18 7.80 16.63
N GLY A 221 -10.00 8.33 16.95
CA GLY A 221 -8.89 8.46 16.00
C GLY A 221 -8.99 9.63 15.03
N LYS A 222 -9.95 10.55 15.22
CA LYS A 222 -10.10 11.76 14.41
C LYS A 222 -9.15 12.87 14.86
N ARG A 223 -8.83 13.83 13.99
CA ARG A 223 -8.13 15.08 14.36
C ARG A 223 -9.02 16.29 14.13
N THR A 224 -8.69 17.38 14.82
CA THR A 224 -9.17 18.72 14.44
C THR A 224 -8.42 19.19 13.18
N ASP A 225 -8.96 20.18 12.46
CA ASP A 225 -8.28 20.78 11.30
C ASP A 225 -6.84 21.20 11.62
N GLU A 226 -6.64 21.94 12.72
CA GLU A 226 -5.31 22.39 13.12
C GLU A 226 -4.36 21.22 13.41
N ALA A 227 -4.84 20.19 14.10
CA ALA A 227 -4.04 19.01 14.39
C ALA A 227 -3.67 18.23 13.13
N GLU A 228 -4.60 18.08 12.18
CA GLU A 228 -4.34 17.42 10.89
C GLU A 228 -3.36 18.22 10.04
N PHE A 229 -3.50 19.55 9.94
CA PHE A 229 -2.60 20.36 9.14
C PHE A 229 -1.18 20.38 9.70
N ARG A 230 -1.01 20.36 11.03
CA ARG A 230 0.30 20.20 11.68
C ARG A 230 0.88 18.81 11.42
N TYR A 231 0.05 17.77 11.47
CA TYR A 231 0.45 16.40 11.18
C TYR A 231 0.92 16.25 9.72
N ASN A 232 0.19 16.80 8.74
CA ASN A 232 0.58 16.83 7.32
C ASN A 232 1.91 17.58 7.11
N GLY A 233 2.08 18.75 7.75
CA GLY A 233 3.35 19.47 7.72
C GLY A 233 4.52 18.65 8.29
N LYS A 234 4.26 17.89 9.36
CA LYS A 234 5.24 16.98 9.98
C LYS A 234 5.58 15.80 9.08
N ASP A 235 4.60 15.19 8.42
CA ASP A 235 4.79 14.14 7.42
C ASP A 235 5.69 14.63 6.27
N CYS A 236 5.46 15.86 5.77
CA CYS A 236 6.32 16.49 4.76
C CYS A 236 7.76 16.67 5.27
N CYS A 237 7.95 17.28 6.44
CA CYS A 237 9.27 17.53 7.01
C CYS A 237 10.07 16.24 7.27
N VAL A 238 9.42 15.22 7.81
CA VAL A 238 10.04 13.92 8.09
C VAL A 238 10.43 13.23 6.78
N THR A 239 9.54 13.23 5.79
CA THR A 239 9.84 12.73 4.43
C THR A 239 11.03 13.47 3.82
N ARG A 240 11.10 14.79 3.99
CA ARG A 240 12.18 15.65 3.51
C ARG A 240 13.53 15.35 4.17
N GLU A 241 13.51 14.98 5.45
CA GLU A 241 14.69 14.57 6.24
C GLU A 241 15.20 13.18 5.84
N ILE A 242 14.28 12.23 5.60
CA ILE A 242 14.61 10.85 5.22
C ILE A 242 15.33 10.81 3.86
N TYR A 243 14.82 11.57 2.88
CA TYR A 243 15.24 11.48 1.48
C TYR A 243 16.75 11.47 1.22
N PRO A 244 17.55 12.46 1.69
CA PRO A 244 18.99 12.48 1.39
C PRO A 244 19.71 11.22 1.88
N THR A 245 19.35 10.72 3.07
CA THR A 245 19.96 9.54 3.67
C THR A 245 19.58 8.27 2.92
N VAL A 246 18.28 8.04 2.66
CA VAL A 246 17.84 6.83 1.95
C VAL A 246 18.30 6.82 0.48
N ALA A 247 18.38 7.98 -0.16
CA ALA A 247 18.92 8.11 -1.51
C ALA A 247 20.42 7.79 -1.55
N ARG A 248 21.19 8.22 -0.54
CA ARG A 248 22.60 7.82 -0.39
C ARG A 248 22.73 6.31 -0.19
N HIS A 249 21.93 5.69 0.68
CA HIS A 249 21.97 4.24 0.88
C HIS A 249 21.69 3.46 -0.42
N ALA A 250 20.73 3.92 -1.22
CA ALA A 250 20.45 3.33 -2.51
C ALA A 250 21.62 3.48 -3.51
N ARG A 251 22.36 4.59 -3.47
CA ARG A 251 23.55 4.82 -4.32
C ARG A 251 24.73 3.96 -3.87
N ASP A 252 25.08 4.03 -2.59
CA ASP A 252 26.23 3.32 -2.02
C ASP A 252 26.04 1.80 -2.10
N GLY A 253 24.79 1.33 -2.02
CA GLY A 253 24.43 -0.07 -2.22
C GLY A 253 24.30 -0.52 -3.69
N GLY A 254 24.48 0.36 -4.67
CA GLY A 254 24.35 0.04 -6.09
C GLY A 254 22.90 -0.20 -6.57
N PHE A 255 21.90 0.23 -5.81
CA PHE A 255 20.48 0.04 -6.09
C PHE A 255 19.83 1.20 -6.85
N TRP A 256 20.54 2.33 -6.97
CA TRP A 256 20.03 3.57 -7.57
C TRP A 256 19.47 3.38 -8.99
N GLU A 257 20.21 2.70 -9.87
CA GLU A 257 19.77 2.46 -11.26
C GLU A 257 18.54 1.56 -11.34
N GLY A 258 18.46 0.54 -10.46
CA GLY A 258 17.28 -0.31 -10.34
C GLY A 258 16.06 0.49 -9.90
N TYR A 259 16.22 1.35 -8.90
CA TYR A 259 15.19 2.26 -8.43
C TYR A 259 14.75 3.24 -9.53
N LEU A 260 15.68 3.84 -10.28
CA LEU A 260 15.34 4.75 -11.38
C LEU A 260 14.53 4.06 -12.49
N ARG A 261 14.89 2.82 -12.85
CA ARG A 261 14.09 2.03 -13.79
C ARG A 261 12.67 1.80 -13.26
N THR A 262 12.51 1.47 -11.98
CA THR A 262 11.20 1.29 -11.38
C THR A 262 10.37 2.57 -11.35
N ILE A 263 10.95 3.70 -10.93
CA ILE A 263 10.17 4.95 -10.87
C ILE A 263 9.85 5.50 -12.27
N SER A 264 10.63 5.14 -13.29
CA SER A 264 10.36 5.55 -14.67
C SER A 264 9.03 5.02 -15.23
N VAL A 265 8.52 3.90 -14.72
CA VAL A 265 7.21 3.33 -15.15
C VAL A 265 6.03 3.90 -14.37
N MET A 266 6.27 4.61 -13.26
CA MET A 266 5.22 5.17 -12.41
C MET A 266 4.26 6.12 -13.16
N PRO A 267 4.67 6.97 -14.11
CA PRO A 267 3.73 7.80 -14.87
C PRO A 267 2.72 6.95 -15.65
N SER A 268 3.16 5.83 -16.23
CA SER A 268 2.30 4.89 -16.94
C SER A 268 1.34 4.18 -15.98
N LEU A 269 1.84 3.74 -14.82
CA LEU A 269 1.00 3.11 -13.79
C LEU A 269 -0.07 4.07 -13.28
N LEU A 270 0.30 5.32 -12.96
CA LEU A 270 -0.66 6.36 -12.57
C LEU A 270 -1.70 6.62 -13.67
N GLY A 271 -1.28 6.67 -14.93
CA GLY A 271 -2.19 6.77 -16.07
C GLY A 271 -3.18 5.61 -16.14
N MET A 272 -2.72 4.38 -15.92
CA MET A 272 -3.56 3.18 -15.87
C MET A 272 -4.53 3.22 -14.69
N MET A 273 -4.06 3.60 -13.49
CA MET A 273 -4.86 3.71 -12.27
C MET A 273 -5.98 4.73 -12.43
N ILE A 274 -5.66 5.93 -12.97
CA ILE A 274 -6.64 7.01 -13.18
C ILE A 274 -7.63 6.62 -14.29
N ARG A 275 -7.15 6.02 -15.38
CA ARG A 275 -8.00 5.67 -16.53
C ARG A 275 -8.96 4.53 -16.21
N GLY A 276 -8.49 3.45 -15.59
CA GLY A 276 -9.28 2.24 -15.40
C GLY A 276 -9.68 1.53 -16.70
N VAL A 277 -10.34 0.39 -16.55
CA VAL A 277 -10.83 -0.43 -17.66
C VAL A 277 -12.35 -0.44 -17.66
N ARG A 278 -12.96 -0.24 -18.83
CA ARG A 278 -14.42 -0.29 -18.99
C ARG A 278 -14.91 -1.72 -18.76
N ILE A 279 -16.05 -1.85 -18.09
CA ILE A 279 -16.68 -3.14 -17.82
C ILE A 279 -18.11 -3.18 -18.38
N ASP A 280 -18.54 -4.35 -18.82
CA ASP A 280 -19.93 -4.63 -19.15
C ASP A 280 -20.73 -4.83 -17.85
N VAL A 281 -21.38 -3.77 -17.38
CA VAL A 281 -22.13 -3.75 -16.12
C VAL A 281 -23.29 -4.73 -16.14
N LYS A 282 -24.04 -4.80 -17.25
CA LYS A 282 -25.18 -5.69 -17.38
C LYS A 282 -24.73 -7.15 -17.32
N LYS A 283 -23.71 -7.51 -18.09
CA LYS A 283 -23.16 -8.86 -18.09
C LYS A 283 -22.56 -9.23 -16.73
N LYS A 284 -21.95 -8.27 -16.02
CA LYS A 284 -21.45 -8.47 -14.65
C LYS A 284 -22.59 -8.82 -13.69
N GLU A 285 -23.70 -8.09 -13.73
CA GLU A 285 -24.87 -8.36 -12.89
C GLU A 285 -25.50 -9.73 -13.18
N GLU A 286 -25.66 -10.07 -14.46
CA GLU A 286 -26.16 -11.37 -14.91
C GLU A 286 -25.26 -12.51 -14.41
N LEU A 287 -23.94 -12.36 -14.59
CA LEU A 287 -22.96 -13.34 -14.13
C LEU A 287 -22.96 -13.47 -12.60
N GLY A 288 -23.12 -12.37 -11.88
CA GLY A 288 -23.20 -12.37 -10.42
C GLY A 288 -24.43 -13.12 -9.89
N LYS A 289 -25.59 -12.95 -10.54
CA LYS A 289 -26.80 -13.71 -10.23
C LYS A 289 -26.60 -15.20 -10.49
N GLU A 290 -25.99 -15.56 -11.62
CA GLU A 290 -25.74 -16.95 -11.97
C GLU A 290 -24.76 -17.63 -11.00
N PHE A 291 -23.63 -16.99 -10.68
CA PHE A 291 -22.69 -17.53 -9.70
C PHE A 291 -23.29 -17.63 -8.30
N SER A 292 -24.14 -16.68 -7.90
CA SER A 292 -24.88 -16.76 -6.63
C SER A 292 -25.84 -17.94 -6.61
N ARG A 293 -26.56 -18.19 -7.72
CA ARG A 293 -27.47 -19.32 -7.88
C ARG A 293 -26.72 -20.66 -7.82
N LEU A 294 -25.58 -20.77 -8.49
CA LEU A 294 -24.74 -21.98 -8.47
C LEU A 294 -24.14 -22.22 -7.07
N ALA A 295 -23.67 -21.16 -6.40
CA ALA A 295 -23.17 -21.26 -5.04
C ALA A 295 -24.26 -21.79 -4.09
N LEU A 296 -25.48 -21.26 -4.18
CA LEU A 296 -26.61 -21.71 -3.39
C LEU A 296 -27.01 -23.15 -3.71
N HIS A 297 -27.07 -23.53 -4.99
CA HIS A 297 -27.37 -24.90 -5.39
C HIS A 297 -26.42 -25.93 -4.76
N HIS A 298 -25.10 -25.67 -4.81
CA HIS A 298 -24.13 -26.57 -4.17
C HIS A 298 -24.20 -26.52 -2.65
N GLN A 299 -24.54 -25.36 -2.06
CA GLN A 299 -24.73 -25.20 -0.62
C GLN A 299 -25.92 -26.01 -0.11
N ASP A 300 -27.06 -25.96 -0.80
CA ASP A 300 -28.26 -26.71 -0.44
C ASP A 300 -28.00 -28.21 -0.55
N TRP A 301 -27.32 -28.65 -1.61
CA TRP A 301 -26.91 -30.04 -1.77
C TRP A 301 -26.03 -30.53 -0.61
N VAL A 302 -25.06 -29.72 -0.17
CA VAL A 302 -24.20 -30.07 0.98
C VAL A 302 -25.02 -30.18 2.26
N ASN A 303 -25.98 -29.29 2.48
CA ASN A 303 -26.83 -29.31 3.67
C ASN A 303 -27.72 -30.56 3.70
N GLU A 304 -28.29 -30.93 2.55
CA GLU A 304 -29.09 -32.15 2.39
C GLU A 304 -28.26 -33.41 2.67
N GLU A 305 -27.10 -33.55 2.03
CA GLU A 305 -26.23 -34.73 2.19
C GLU A 305 -25.64 -34.83 3.60
N ALA A 306 -25.31 -33.70 4.22
CA ALA A 306 -24.76 -33.68 5.58
C ALA A 306 -25.84 -33.82 6.67
N GLY A 307 -27.13 -33.72 6.31
CA GLY A 307 -28.25 -33.79 7.25
C GLY A 307 -28.32 -32.60 8.23
N GLY A 308 -27.85 -31.43 7.82
CA GLY A 308 -27.83 -30.24 8.68
C GLY A 308 -27.39 -28.96 7.96
N GLU A 309 -27.64 -27.81 8.57
CA GLU A 309 -27.25 -26.52 7.99
C GLU A 309 -25.78 -26.18 8.27
N TYR A 310 -25.01 -26.05 7.19
CA TYR A 310 -23.59 -25.67 7.24
C TYR A 310 -23.37 -24.40 6.42
N ASN A 311 -22.73 -23.38 7.00
CA ASN A 311 -22.20 -22.26 6.24
C ASN A 311 -20.88 -22.68 5.58
N ILE A 312 -20.89 -22.91 4.27
CA ILE A 312 -19.71 -23.34 3.51
C ILE A 312 -18.58 -22.31 3.53
N SER A 313 -18.90 -21.03 3.70
CA SER A 313 -17.90 -19.96 3.85
C SER A 313 -17.17 -20.03 5.20
N SER A 314 -17.76 -20.69 6.20
CA SER A 314 -17.14 -20.87 7.52
C SER A 314 -16.16 -22.05 7.53
N SER A 315 -14.87 -21.73 7.62
CA SER A 315 -13.83 -22.75 7.75
C SER A 315 -14.00 -23.62 8.99
N SER A 316 -14.50 -23.09 10.11
CA SER A 316 -14.72 -23.87 11.33
C SER A 316 -15.86 -24.89 11.18
N GLN A 317 -16.97 -24.49 10.56
CA GLN A 317 -18.09 -25.40 10.33
C GLN A 317 -17.73 -26.50 9.33
N ILE A 318 -17.01 -26.17 8.26
CA ILE A 318 -16.52 -27.18 7.31
C ILE A 318 -15.47 -28.10 7.95
N GLN A 319 -14.62 -27.59 8.87
CA GLN A 319 -13.74 -28.47 9.66
C GLN A 319 -14.54 -29.45 10.53
N SER A 320 -15.60 -28.97 11.19
CA SER A 320 -16.48 -29.83 12.00
C SER A 320 -17.17 -30.90 11.16
N LEU A 321 -17.66 -30.54 9.97
CA LEU A 321 -18.29 -31.47 9.05
C LEU A 321 -17.27 -32.53 8.56
N LEU A 322 -16.14 -32.10 7.99
CA LEU A 322 -15.19 -33.01 7.35
C LEU A 322 -14.44 -33.89 8.35
N TYR A 323 -13.98 -33.33 9.46
CA TYR A 323 -13.13 -34.05 10.43
C TYR A 323 -13.93 -34.62 11.60
N GLY A 324 -15.01 -33.95 11.98
CA GLY A 324 -15.88 -34.38 13.07
C GLY A 324 -16.90 -35.41 12.59
N GLN A 325 -17.84 -35.01 11.72
CA GLN A 325 -18.96 -35.88 11.31
C GLN A 325 -18.55 -36.95 10.28
N LEU A 326 -17.79 -36.57 9.25
CA LEU A 326 -17.35 -37.49 8.20
C LEU A 326 -16.06 -38.26 8.54
N HIS A 327 -15.44 -37.95 9.69
CA HIS A 327 -14.23 -38.60 10.20
C HIS A 327 -13.06 -38.66 9.20
N LEU A 328 -12.94 -37.66 8.31
CA LEU A 328 -11.84 -37.59 7.35
C LEU A 328 -10.53 -37.21 8.06
N GLY A 329 -9.40 -37.63 7.49
CA GLY A 329 -8.08 -37.33 8.06
C GLY A 329 -7.79 -35.82 8.10
N ILE A 330 -7.46 -35.29 9.27
CA ILE A 330 -7.19 -33.87 9.51
C ILE A 330 -6.04 -33.38 8.62
N GLN A 331 -6.28 -32.30 7.88
CA GLN A 331 -5.24 -31.58 7.14
C GLN A 331 -4.73 -30.40 7.95
N ILE A 332 -3.40 -30.26 8.04
CA ILE A 332 -2.74 -29.20 8.79
C ILE A 332 -2.08 -28.22 7.83
N ASN A 333 -2.35 -26.92 8.03
CA ASN A 333 -1.63 -25.89 7.31
C ASN A 333 -0.18 -25.83 7.82
N LYS A 334 0.78 -26.07 6.93
CA LYS A 334 2.20 -26.13 7.30
C LYS A 334 2.76 -24.84 7.89
N LYS A 335 2.17 -23.68 7.58
CA LYS A 335 2.63 -22.38 8.09
C LYS A 335 2.09 -22.09 9.48
N THR A 336 0.82 -22.39 9.73
CA THR A 336 0.15 -22.04 11.00
C THR A 336 0.13 -23.18 12.00
N GLY A 337 0.38 -24.42 11.57
CA GLY A 337 0.27 -25.62 12.40
C GLY A 337 -1.17 -25.98 12.79
N LYS A 338 -2.17 -25.28 12.26
CA LYS A 338 -3.59 -25.48 12.59
C LYS A 338 -4.30 -26.31 11.54
N ALA A 339 -5.40 -26.95 11.93
CA ALA A 339 -6.32 -27.60 11.00
C ALA A 339 -6.78 -26.62 9.92
N THR A 340 -6.85 -27.08 8.68
CA THR A 340 -7.22 -26.26 7.52
C THR A 340 -8.22 -26.98 6.64
N VAL A 341 -9.00 -26.18 5.91
CA VAL A 341 -9.91 -26.61 4.84
C VAL A 341 -9.71 -25.69 3.63
N ASP A 342 -8.48 -25.22 3.41
CA ASP A 342 -8.14 -24.47 2.21
C ASP A 342 -8.29 -25.34 0.94
N HIS A 343 -8.18 -24.71 -0.22
CA HIS A 343 -8.41 -25.37 -1.50
C HIS A 343 -7.50 -26.61 -1.67
N ASP A 344 -6.22 -26.52 -1.31
CA ASP A 344 -5.28 -27.63 -1.44
C ASP A 344 -5.64 -28.80 -0.51
N ALA A 345 -6.06 -28.50 0.73
CA ALA A 345 -6.54 -29.51 1.67
C ALA A 345 -7.81 -30.21 1.16
N LEU A 346 -8.77 -29.45 0.61
CA LEU A 346 -9.99 -30.03 0.04
C LEU A 346 -9.70 -30.90 -1.18
N ILE A 347 -8.81 -30.48 -2.08
CA ILE A 347 -8.39 -31.27 -3.25
C ILE A 347 -7.67 -32.55 -2.81
N PHE A 348 -6.83 -32.47 -1.78
CA PHE A 348 -6.16 -33.65 -1.23
C PHE A 348 -7.17 -34.65 -0.65
N LEU A 349 -8.15 -34.17 0.13
CA LEU A 349 -9.23 -34.99 0.67
C LEU A 349 -10.07 -35.62 -0.45
N GLN A 350 -10.40 -34.85 -1.51
CA GLN A 350 -11.15 -35.35 -2.66
C GLN A 350 -10.40 -36.48 -3.37
N LYS A 351 -9.08 -36.33 -3.59
CA LYS A 351 -8.25 -37.37 -4.21
C LYS A 351 -8.18 -38.66 -3.38
N LYS A 352 -8.19 -38.54 -2.04
CA LYS A 352 -8.19 -39.72 -1.14
C LYS A 352 -9.55 -40.37 -1.00
N ASN A 353 -10.63 -39.63 -1.20
CA ASN A 353 -12.00 -40.06 -0.98
C ASN A 353 -12.84 -39.78 -2.24
N SER A 354 -12.43 -40.33 -3.38
CA SER A 354 -13.02 -40.01 -4.69
C SER A 354 -14.50 -40.40 -4.83
N ASN A 355 -15.01 -41.24 -3.93
CA ASN A 355 -16.40 -41.64 -3.84
C ASN A 355 -17.29 -40.65 -3.07
N LEU A 356 -16.72 -39.67 -2.36
CA LEU A 356 -17.47 -38.70 -1.57
C LEU A 356 -17.80 -37.44 -2.39
N SER A 357 -18.97 -37.45 -3.03
CA SER A 357 -19.48 -36.32 -3.83
C SER A 357 -19.56 -35.01 -3.05
N ILE A 358 -19.79 -35.06 -1.73
CA ILE A 358 -19.87 -33.87 -0.86
C ILE A 358 -18.61 -33.00 -0.91
N LEU A 359 -17.42 -33.59 -1.09
CA LEU A 359 -16.18 -32.82 -1.22
C LEU A 359 -16.18 -31.98 -2.50
N ASN A 360 -16.73 -32.51 -3.59
CA ASN A 360 -16.86 -31.77 -4.85
C ASN A 360 -17.82 -30.59 -4.68
N HIS A 361 -18.99 -30.81 -4.06
CA HIS A 361 -19.97 -29.75 -3.84
C HIS A 361 -19.45 -28.67 -2.89
N ILE A 362 -18.67 -29.02 -1.85
CA ILE A 362 -18.01 -28.02 -0.98
C ILE A 362 -17.01 -27.17 -1.79
N ILE A 363 -16.20 -27.80 -2.64
CA ILE A 363 -15.22 -27.10 -3.48
C ILE A 363 -15.93 -26.14 -4.45
N GLU A 364 -16.97 -26.62 -5.13
CA GLU A 364 -17.74 -25.84 -6.10
C GLU A 364 -18.53 -24.69 -5.44
N ALA A 365 -19.19 -24.95 -4.31
CA ALA A 365 -19.88 -23.90 -3.54
C ALA A 365 -18.90 -22.78 -3.13
N ARG A 366 -17.71 -23.13 -2.61
CA ARG A 366 -16.67 -22.14 -2.26
C ARG A 366 -16.13 -21.41 -3.48
N LYS A 367 -15.97 -22.11 -4.61
CA LYS A 367 -15.55 -21.52 -5.89
C LYS A 367 -16.54 -20.45 -6.31
N TYR A 368 -17.82 -20.80 -6.49
CA TYR A 368 -18.85 -19.86 -6.95
C TYR A 368 -19.15 -18.75 -5.94
N ALA A 369 -19.15 -19.04 -4.63
CA ALA A 369 -19.29 -18.03 -3.60
C ALA A 369 -18.16 -16.99 -3.67
N LYS A 370 -16.91 -17.43 -3.87
CA LYS A 370 -15.77 -16.53 -4.07
C LYS A 370 -15.88 -15.76 -5.39
N LEU A 371 -16.24 -16.43 -6.49
CA LEU A 371 -16.40 -15.78 -7.79
C LEU A 371 -17.47 -14.67 -7.71
N SER A 372 -18.59 -14.96 -7.04
CA SER A 372 -19.68 -14.01 -6.79
C SER A 372 -19.21 -12.82 -5.94
N SER A 373 -18.75 -13.11 -4.73
CA SER A 373 -18.40 -12.09 -3.72
C SER A 373 -17.19 -11.24 -4.07
N THR A 374 -16.24 -11.75 -4.87
CA THR A 374 -14.98 -11.04 -5.15
C THR A 374 -14.99 -10.35 -6.51
N TYR A 375 -15.47 -11.02 -7.56
CA TYR A 375 -15.29 -10.52 -8.93
C TYR A 375 -16.57 -9.90 -9.51
N THR A 376 -17.73 -10.49 -9.28
CA THR A 376 -19.00 -9.91 -9.73
C THR A 376 -19.56 -8.89 -8.74
N SER A 377 -19.05 -8.84 -7.50
CA SER A 377 -19.33 -7.75 -6.55
C SER A 377 -18.24 -6.68 -6.50
N MET A 378 -17.26 -6.73 -7.41
CA MET A 378 -16.20 -5.71 -7.47
C MET A 378 -16.78 -4.33 -7.78
N ASP A 379 -16.51 -3.34 -6.92
CA ASP A 379 -17.06 -2.00 -7.09
C ASP A 379 -16.57 -1.34 -8.39
N ILE A 380 -17.49 -0.59 -9.01
CA ILE A 380 -17.27 0.12 -10.27
C ILE A 380 -17.45 1.60 -9.97
N ASP A 381 -16.58 2.43 -10.51
CA ASP A 381 -16.76 3.87 -10.41
C ASP A 381 -17.94 4.36 -11.24
N ALA A 382 -18.46 5.55 -10.92
CA ALA A 382 -19.61 6.15 -11.58
C ALA A 382 -19.47 6.29 -13.12
N ASP A 383 -18.24 6.25 -13.65
CA ASP A 383 -17.96 6.28 -15.09
C ASP A 383 -17.97 4.88 -15.76
N GLY A 384 -18.44 3.84 -15.06
CA GLY A 384 -18.57 2.48 -15.58
C GLY A 384 -17.23 1.76 -15.75
N ARG A 385 -16.22 2.13 -14.96
CA ARG A 385 -14.86 1.55 -15.06
C ARG A 385 -14.42 0.93 -13.73
N VAL A 386 -13.67 -0.15 -13.86
CA VAL A 386 -12.94 -0.77 -12.76
C VAL A 386 -11.54 -0.18 -12.72
N ARG A 387 -11.11 0.21 -11.52
CA ARG A 387 -9.77 0.72 -11.24
C ARG A 387 -9.03 -0.20 -10.29
N THR A 388 -7.72 -0.10 -10.25
CA THR A 388 -6.90 -0.82 -9.29
C THR A 388 -5.72 0.05 -8.92
N SER A 389 -5.21 -0.09 -7.70
CA SER A 389 -3.94 0.48 -7.33
C SER A 389 -2.81 -0.50 -7.63
N TYR A 390 -1.79 -0.02 -8.32
CA TYR A 390 -0.56 -0.78 -8.56
C TYR A 390 0.48 -0.43 -7.50
N GLY A 391 1.09 -1.47 -6.93
CA GLY A 391 2.23 -1.35 -6.02
C GLY A 391 3.35 -2.31 -6.41
N PHE A 392 4.37 -2.44 -5.55
CA PHE A 392 5.49 -3.37 -5.77
C PHE A 392 5.64 -4.33 -4.59
N VAL A 393 5.74 -5.63 -4.88
CA VAL A 393 6.13 -6.65 -3.89
C VAL A 393 7.65 -6.69 -3.73
N SER A 394 8.19 -7.39 -2.72
CA SER A 394 9.64 -7.44 -2.43
C SER A 394 10.54 -7.87 -3.60
N THR A 395 10.01 -8.56 -4.60
CA THR A 395 10.73 -8.96 -5.82
C THR A 395 10.57 -7.98 -6.98
N TRP A 396 10.03 -6.78 -6.73
CA TRP A 396 9.71 -5.74 -7.71
C TRP A 396 8.63 -6.09 -8.73
N ARG A 397 7.93 -7.23 -8.60
CA ARG A 397 6.71 -7.47 -9.37
C ARG A 397 5.61 -6.50 -8.98
N LEU A 398 4.77 -6.12 -9.94
CA LEU A 398 3.59 -5.33 -9.67
C LEU A 398 2.60 -6.14 -8.82
N SER A 399 2.04 -5.51 -7.79
CA SER A 399 0.84 -5.95 -7.10
C SER A 399 -0.37 -5.15 -7.58
N SER A 400 -1.57 -5.68 -7.37
CA SER A 400 -2.83 -4.97 -7.60
C SER A 400 -3.74 -5.11 -6.39
N SER A 401 -4.41 -4.04 -5.99
CA SER A 401 -5.36 -4.01 -4.88
C SER A 401 -6.60 -3.17 -5.22
N GLU A 402 -7.50 -3.00 -4.24
CA GLU A 402 -8.49 -1.93 -4.27
C GLU A 402 -7.82 -0.59 -4.64
N SER A 403 -8.51 0.21 -5.45
CA SER A 403 -7.98 1.49 -5.92
C SER A 403 -8.01 2.55 -4.81
N HIS A 404 -7.17 3.58 -4.95
CA HIS A 404 -7.18 4.76 -4.07
C HIS A 404 -8.50 5.57 -4.11
N PHE A 405 -9.42 5.19 -5.01
CA PHE A 405 -10.72 5.84 -5.17
C PHE A 405 -11.85 5.05 -4.48
N GLY A 406 -11.53 3.93 -3.82
CA GLY A 406 -12.49 3.10 -3.09
C GLY A 406 -13.24 2.08 -3.96
N SER A 407 -12.71 1.74 -5.14
CA SER A 407 -13.33 0.78 -6.06
C SER A 407 -12.35 -0.24 -6.63
N GLY A 408 -12.88 -1.29 -7.24
CA GLY A 408 -12.11 -2.33 -7.91
C GLY A 408 -11.45 -3.33 -6.96
N GLY A 409 -10.30 -3.90 -7.36
CA GLY A 409 -9.68 -4.96 -6.55
C GLY A 409 -8.43 -5.61 -7.17
N ASN A 410 -8.04 -6.75 -6.60
CA ASN A 410 -6.85 -7.49 -7.04
C ASN A 410 -7.12 -8.29 -8.33
N LEU A 411 -6.68 -7.74 -9.46
CA LEU A 411 -6.85 -8.34 -10.79
C LEU A 411 -5.97 -9.57 -11.03
N HIS A 412 -4.86 -9.75 -10.28
CA HIS A 412 -4.00 -10.94 -10.42
C HIS A 412 -4.69 -12.24 -10.00
N ASN A 413 -5.70 -12.15 -9.15
CA ASN A 413 -6.39 -13.32 -8.61
C ASN A 413 -7.43 -13.91 -9.58
N ILE A 414 -7.78 -13.22 -10.67
CA ILE A 414 -8.75 -13.71 -11.67
C ILE A 414 -8.22 -15.02 -12.27
N PRO A 415 -8.94 -16.17 -12.14
CA PRO A 415 -8.45 -17.48 -12.57
C PRO A 415 -8.03 -17.51 -14.04
N LYS A 416 -6.81 -17.96 -14.37
CA LYS A 416 -6.24 -17.86 -15.74
C LYS A 416 -6.72 -18.92 -16.73
N ARG A 417 -7.02 -20.13 -16.26
CA ARG A 417 -7.27 -21.31 -17.11
C ARG A 417 -8.54 -22.03 -16.69
N SER A 418 -9.62 -21.29 -16.50
CA SER A 418 -10.95 -21.86 -16.25
C SER A 418 -12.00 -21.14 -17.08
N GLU A 419 -13.12 -21.81 -17.34
CA GLU A 419 -14.24 -21.25 -18.08
C GLU A 419 -14.81 -20.03 -17.36
N GLU A 420 -15.01 -20.10 -16.04
CA GLU A 420 -15.51 -19.02 -15.21
C GLU A 420 -14.53 -17.83 -15.17
N GLY A 421 -13.22 -18.12 -15.17
CA GLY A 421 -12.18 -17.11 -15.31
C GLY A 421 -12.27 -16.38 -16.64
N ASN A 422 -12.59 -17.08 -17.73
CA ASN A 422 -12.82 -16.48 -19.04
C ASN A 422 -14.12 -15.67 -19.07
N MET A 423 -15.19 -16.14 -18.41
CA MET A 423 -16.42 -15.37 -18.24
C MET A 423 -16.15 -14.04 -17.52
N ILE A 424 -15.39 -14.06 -16.42
CA ILE A 424 -15.00 -12.84 -15.70
C ILE A 424 -14.13 -11.93 -16.58
N ARG A 425 -13.15 -12.47 -17.31
CA ARG A 425 -12.33 -11.65 -18.23
C ARG A 425 -13.17 -11.01 -19.32
N SER A 426 -14.20 -11.69 -19.79
CA SER A 426 -15.11 -11.18 -20.82
C SER A 426 -16.02 -10.04 -20.34
N LEU A 427 -15.98 -9.70 -19.05
CA LEU A 427 -16.59 -8.48 -18.53
C LEU A 427 -15.79 -7.24 -18.92
N PHE A 428 -14.47 -7.34 -19.06
CA PHE A 428 -13.62 -6.21 -19.43
C PHE A 428 -13.72 -5.99 -20.94
N ILE A 429 -14.24 -4.82 -21.32
CA ILE A 429 -14.54 -4.48 -22.70
C ILE A 429 -13.73 -3.24 -23.15
N PRO A 430 -13.42 -3.11 -24.45
CA PRO A 430 -12.76 -1.91 -24.94
C PRO A 430 -13.66 -0.67 -24.83
N ASP A 431 -13.04 0.51 -24.89
CA ASP A 431 -13.80 1.74 -25.16
C ASP A 431 -14.44 1.64 -26.57
N GLU A 432 -15.49 2.42 -26.81
CA GLU A 432 -16.13 2.48 -28.12
C GLU A 432 -15.14 2.81 -29.24
N GLY A 433 -15.25 2.10 -30.38
CA GLY A 433 -14.33 2.23 -31.50
C GLY A 433 -12.92 1.69 -31.28
N LYS A 434 -12.65 0.99 -30.16
CA LYS A 434 -11.33 0.43 -29.83
C LYS A 434 -11.38 -1.09 -29.70
N VAL A 435 -10.19 -1.70 -29.65
CA VAL A 435 -9.98 -3.12 -29.35
C VAL A 435 -9.05 -3.28 -28.15
N LEU A 436 -9.17 -4.39 -27.43
CA LEU A 436 -8.21 -4.78 -26.40
C LEU A 436 -7.09 -5.62 -27.05
N LEU A 437 -5.85 -5.22 -26.83
CA LEU A 437 -4.67 -5.98 -27.24
C LEU A 437 -4.02 -6.57 -26.00
N SER A 438 -3.61 -7.84 -26.08
CA SER A 438 -2.91 -8.55 -25.02
C SER A 438 -1.56 -9.04 -25.55
N GLY A 439 -0.48 -8.67 -24.87
CA GLY A 439 0.86 -9.20 -25.10
C GLY A 439 1.34 -9.93 -23.85
N ASP A 440 1.86 -11.14 -24.02
CA ASP A 440 2.39 -11.95 -22.92
C ASP A 440 3.81 -12.42 -23.24
N TYR A 441 4.70 -12.34 -22.25
CA TYR A 441 6.07 -12.82 -22.40
C TYR A 441 6.09 -14.33 -22.26
N ARG A 442 6.37 -15.03 -23.37
CA ARG A 442 6.48 -16.49 -23.37
C ARG A 442 7.59 -16.94 -22.43
N GLN A 443 7.20 -17.64 -21.36
CA GLN A 443 8.12 -18.30 -20.42
C GLN A 443 9.22 -17.37 -19.86
N ALA A 444 8.92 -16.08 -19.66
CA ALA A 444 9.91 -15.09 -19.22
C ALA A 444 10.74 -15.55 -18.01
N GLU A 445 10.13 -16.22 -17.04
CA GLU A 445 10.85 -16.74 -15.87
C GLU A 445 11.82 -17.87 -16.22
N ALA A 446 11.41 -18.82 -17.07
CA ALA A 446 12.27 -19.93 -17.47
C ALA A 446 13.42 -19.47 -18.36
N MET A 447 13.18 -18.46 -19.20
CA MET A 447 14.18 -17.87 -20.10
C MET A 447 15.27 -17.07 -19.37
N VAL A 448 15.00 -16.56 -18.17
CA VAL A 448 15.98 -15.82 -17.36
C VAL A 448 16.83 -16.76 -16.48
N VAL A 449 16.29 -17.93 -16.15
CA VAL A 449 16.99 -18.96 -15.35
C VAL A 449 17.89 -19.84 -16.21
N ALA A 450 17.50 -20.09 -17.48
CA ALA A 450 18.33 -20.74 -18.48
C ALA A 450 19.46 -19.83 -18.95
#